data_AF-A0A368TFN6-F1
#
_entry.id   AF-A0A368TFN6-F1
#
_cell.length_a   1.000
_cell.length_b   1.000
_cell.length_c   1.000
_cell.angle_alpha   90.00
_cell.angle_beta   90.00
_cell.angle_gamma   90.00
#
_symmetry.space_group_name_H-M   'P 1'
#
loop_
_entity.id
_entity.type
_entity.pdbx_description
1 polymer ?
#
loop_
_entity_poly.entity_id
_entity_poly.type
_entity_poly.pdbx_seq_one_letter_code
_entity_poly.pdbx_strand_id
1 'polypeptide(L)'
;MTVEVEVTIKLKRGVTDPEGENTKKALNLLGFKNVHSVKSMKTFRIAIDADEGGSDVKYEVEEMCKKLLANPVIHDYKISVVR
;
A
#
# COMPACT_ATOMS: atom_id res chain seq x y z
N MET A 1 4.54 -21.57 10.71
CA MET A 1 5.05 -20.44 11.53
C MET A 1 4.31 -19.19 11.09
N THR A 2 3.66 -18.44 11.97
CA THR A 2 2.95 -17.23 11.54
C THR A 2 3.94 -16.10 11.26
N VAL A 3 3.76 -15.41 10.14
CA VAL A 3 4.54 -14.23 9.75
C VAL A 3 3.60 -13.06 9.49
N GLU A 4 4.07 -11.85 9.73
CA GLU A 4 3.35 -10.65 9.34
C GLU A 4 3.88 -10.13 8.00
N VAL A 5 2.98 -9.68 7.13
CA VAL A 5 3.33 -9.01 5.88
C VAL A 5 2.61 -7.67 5.78
N GLU A 6 3.30 -6.70 5.19
CA GLU A 6 2.75 -5.41 4.82
C GLU A 6 2.58 -5.33 3.31
N VAL A 7 1.35 -5.05 2.87
CA VAL A 7 1.01 -4.76 1.47
C VAL A 7 0.65 -3.28 1.36
N THR A 8 1.53 -2.48 0.78
CA THR A 8 1.27 -1.06 0.50
C THR A 8 0.79 -0.88 -0.93
N ILE A 9 -0.38 -0.27 -1.08
CA ILE A 9 -1.07 -0.03 -2.35
C ILE A 9 -1.10 1.47 -2.63
N LYS A 10 -0.64 1.84 -3.83
CA LYS A 10 -0.55 3.22 -4.30
C LYS A 10 -1.20 3.36 -5.67
N LEU A 11 -1.67 4.57 -5.98
CA LEU A 11 -2.13 4.90 -7.32
C LEU A 11 -0.95 4.90 -8.31
N LYS A 12 -1.19 4.38 -9.52
CA LYS A 12 -0.22 4.41 -10.63
C LYS A 12 0.11 5.83 -11.02
N ARG A 13 1.29 6.02 -11.62
CA ARG A 13 1.68 7.32 -12.20
C ARG A 13 0.65 7.75 -13.25
N GLY A 14 0.16 8.97 -13.13
CA GLY A 14 -0.85 9.54 -14.02
C GLY A 14 -2.29 9.37 -13.54
N VAL A 15 -2.53 8.56 -12.51
CA VAL A 15 -3.82 8.51 -11.82
C VAL A 15 -3.88 9.62 -10.78
N THR A 16 -4.96 10.40 -10.81
CA THR A 16 -5.19 11.48 -9.84
C THR A 16 -5.43 10.91 -8.46
N ASP A 17 -4.83 11.53 -7.44
CA ASP A 17 -5.03 11.24 -6.02
C ASP A 17 -5.74 12.45 -5.36
N PRO A 18 -7.09 12.51 -5.39
CA PRO A 18 -7.83 13.64 -4.83
C PRO A 18 -7.63 13.80 -3.32
N GLU A 19 -7.42 12.70 -2.61
CA GLU A 19 -7.22 12.69 -1.15
C GLU A 19 -5.89 13.32 -0.77
N GLY A 20 -4.80 12.94 -1.46
CA GLY A 20 -3.48 13.54 -1.27
C GLY A 20 -3.50 15.04 -1.58
N GLU A 21 -4.11 15.45 -2.69
CA GLU A 21 -4.20 16.88 -3.05
C GLU A 21 -5.01 17.70 -2.03
N ASN A 22 -6.14 17.18 -1.55
CA ASN A 22 -6.93 17.86 -0.52
C ASN A 22 -6.18 17.94 0.82
N THR A 23 -5.48 16.88 1.21
CA THR A 23 -4.66 16.86 2.42
C THR A 23 -3.54 17.89 2.34
N LYS A 24 -2.84 17.99 1.21
CA LYS A 24 -1.82 19.03 0.96
C LYS A 24 -2.42 20.44 1.13
N LYS A 25 -3.60 20.70 0.56
CA LYS A 25 -4.26 22.00 0.70
C LYS A 25 -4.57 22.30 2.16
N ALA A 26 -5.12 21.34 2.89
CA ALA A 26 -5.41 21.49 4.32
C ALA A 26 -4.15 21.80 5.14
N LEU A 27 -3.06 21.06 4.93
CA LEU A 27 -1.78 21.32 5.60
C LEU A 27 -1.24 22.73 5.31
N ASN A 28 -1.35 23.20 4.06
CA ASN A 28 -0.94 24.56 3.70
C ASN A 28 -1.80 25.64 4.37
N LEU A 29 -3.10 25.40 4.56
CA LEU A 29 -4.00 26.31 5.28
C LEU A 29 -3.66 26.36 6.78
N LEU A 30 -3.21 25.24 7.35
CA LEU A 30 -2.74 25.15 8.74
C LEU A 30 -1.35 25.77 8.98
N GLY A 31 -0.70 26.30 7.94
CA GLY A 31 0.59 27.00 8.04
C GLY A 31 1.81 26.16 7.66
N PHE A 32 1.65 24.89 7.31
CA PHE A 32 2.76 24.02 6.85
C PHE A 32 3.15 24.30 5.39
N LYS A 33 3.77 25.45 5.14
CA LYS A 33 4.12 25.93 3.77
C LYS A 33 5.23 25.14 3.08
N ASN A 34 5.97 24.32 3.84
CA ASN A 34 7.06 23.47 3.33
C ASN A 34 6.56 22.12 2.77
N VAL A 35 5.24 21.86 2.77
CA VAL A 35 4.67 20.62 2.23
C VAL A 35 4.39 20.77 0.73
N HIS A 36 5.27 20.19 -0.08
CA HIS A 36 5.20 20.31 -1.54
C HIS A 36 4.28 19.27 -2.20
N SER A 37 4.16 18.07 -1.62
CA SER A 37 3.28 17.01 -2.11
C SER A 37 2.81 16.12 -0.97
N VAL A 38 1.64 15.52 -1.15
CA VAL A 38 1.10 14.46 -0.29
C VAL A 38 0.59 13.36 -1.22
N LYS A 39 0.84 12.11 -0.85
CA LYS A 39 0.32 10.94 -1.56
C LYS A 39 -0.43 10.06 -0.56
N SER A 40 -1.70 9.80 -0.84
CA SER A 40 -2.47 8.79 -0.13
C SER A 40 -2.04 7.40 -0.61
N MET A 41 -1.99 6.47 0.33
CA MET A 41 -1.71 5.06 0.06
C MET A 41 -2.42 4.23 1.12
N LYS A 42 -2.77 2.99 0.76
CA LYS A 42 -3.41 2.05 1.67
C LYS A 42 -2.44 0.93 2.02
N THR A 43 -2.23 0.67 3.30
CA THR A 43 -1.40 -0.45 3.76
C THR A 43 -2.27 -1.47 4.48
N PHE A 44 -2.14 -2.73 4.07
CA PHE A 44 -2.68 -3.88 4.80
C PHE A 44 -1.56 -4.57 5.57
N ARG A 45 -1.78 -4.84 6.86
CA ARG A 45 -0.99 -5.76 7.66
C ARG A 45 -1.72 -7.07 7.76
N ILE A 46 -1.08 -8.15 7.35
CA ILE A 46 -1.69 -9.48 7.24
C ILE A 46 -0.80 -10.43 8.02
N ALA A 47 -1.36 -11.06 9.06
CA ALA A 47 -0.76 -12.22 9.68
C ALA A 47 -1.17 -13.47 8.88
N ILE A 48 -0.20 -14.25 8.43
CA ILE A 48 -0.40 -15.42 7.59
C ILE A 48 0.52 -16.55 8.04
N ASP A 49 0.04 -17.78 8.00
CA ASP A 49 0.86 -18.94 8.33
C ASP A 49 1.79 -19.27 7.15
N ALA A 50 3.08 -19.40 7.47
CA ALA A 50 4.10 -19.87 6.55
C ALA A 50 4.32 -21.38 6.74
N ASP A 51 4.22 -22.11 5.64
CA ASP A 51 4.63 -23.51 5.54
C ASP A 51 6.15 -23.69 5.73
N GLU A 52 6.58 -24.93 5.96
CA GLU A 52 8.00 -25.29 6.10
C GLU A 52 8.79 -24.89 4.85
N GLY A 53 9.53 -23.78 4.93
CA GLY A 53 10.34 -23.23 3.83
C GLY A 53 10.01 -21.77 3.48
N GLY A 54 8.89 -21.21 3.96
CA GLY A 54 8.55 -19.79 3.80
C GLY A 54 8.30 -19.31 2.36
N SER A 55 8.34 -20.22 1.37
CA SER A 55 8.24 -19.91 -0.06
C SER A 55 6.82 -19.57 -0.51
N ASP A 56 5.78 -20.02 0.20
CA ASP A 56 4.39 -19.88 -0.24
C ASP A 56 3.78 -18.51 0.10
N VAL A 57 4.19 -17.90 1.22
CA VAL A 57 3.61 -16.65 1.73
C VAL A 57 3.62 -15.52 0.69
N LYS A 58 4.72 -15.36 -0.04
CA LYS A 58 4.82 -14.30 -1.05
C LYS A 58 3.84 -14.55 -2.21
N TYR A 59 3.72 -15.80 -2.65
CA TYR A 59 2.82 -16.18 -3.75
C TYR A 59 1.36 -15.94 -3.36
N GLU A 60 0.96 -16.41 -2.16
CA GLU A 60 -0.39 -16.19 -1.66
C GLU A 60 -0.75 -14.71 -1.54
N VAL A 61 0.15 -13.89 -0.98
CA VAL A 61 -0.08 -12.45 -0.81
C VAL A 61 -0.14 -11.74 -2.17
N GLU A 62 0.65 -12.17 -3.16
CA GLU A 62 0.52 -11.68 -4.54
C GLU A 62 -0.84 -12.03 -5.15
N GLU A 63 -1.35 -13.25 -4.92
CA GLU A 63 -2.68 -13.65 -5.38
C GLU A 63 -3.79 -12.85 -4.69
N MET A 64 -3.67 -12.58 -3.39
CA MET A 64 -4.58 -11.67 -2.67
C MET A 64 -4.58 -10.27 -3.30
N CYS A 65 -3.41 -9.75 -3.66
CA CYS A 65 -3.29 -8.45 -4.32
C CYS A 65 -4.01 -8.41 -5.67
N LYS A 66 -3.83 -9.44 -6.51
CA LYS A 66 -4.45 -9.52 -7.85
C LYS A 66 -5.96 -9.72 -7.78
N LYS A 67 -6.44 -10.54 -6.84
CA LYS A 67 -7.85 -10.93 -6.75
C LYS A 67 -8.71 -9.91 -6.01
N LEU A 68 -8.15 -9.19 -5.03
CA LEU A 68 -8.94 -8.35 -4.13
C LEU A 68 -8.29 -7.02 -3.78
N LEU A 69 -7.04 -7.03 -3.30
CA LEU A 69 -6.52 -5.85 -2.59
C LEU A 69 -6.22 -4.68 -3.55
N ALA A 70 -5.80 -4.96 -4.78
CA ALA A 70 -5.41 -3.96 -5.76
C ALA A 70 -6.23 -4.08 -7.05
N ASN A 71 -6.66 -2.94 -7.59
CA ASN A 71 -7.16 -2.86 -8.95
C ASN A 71 -5.96 -2.73 -9.91
N PRO A 72 -5.70 -3.70 -10.80
CA PRO A 72 -4.51 -3.70 -11.65
C PRO A 72 -4.48 -2.56 -12.68
N VAL A 73 -5.62 -1.92 -12.97
CA VAL A 73 -5.69 -0.80 -13.91
C VAL A 73 -5.12 0.47 -13.29
N ILE A 74 -5.40 0.72 -12.01
CA ILE A 74 -5.10 2.01 -11.36
C ILE A 74 -4.12 1.94 -10.20
N HIS A 75 -3.81 0.75 -9.66
CA HIS A 75 -2.95 0.59 -8.50
C HIS A 75 -1.65 -0.15 -8.84
N ASP A 76 -0.56 0.28 -8.20
CA ASP A 76 0.64 -0.51 -7.96
C ASP A 76 0.66 -0.95 -6.49
N TYR A 77 1.33 -2.05 -6.18
CA TYR A 77 1.52 -2.48 -4.79
C TYR A 77 2.95 -2.94 -4.50
N LYS A 78 3.33 -2.91 -3.23
CA LYS A 78 4.59 -3.41 -2.70
C LYS A 78 4.30 -4.33 -1.52
N ILE A 79 4.89 -5.51 -1.53
CA ILE A 79 4.80 -6.50 -0.45
C ILE A 79 6.12 -6.47 0.33
N SER A 80 6.04 -6.45 1.65
CA SER A 80 7.17 -6.54 2.57
C SER A 80 6.85 -7.54 3.67
N VAL A 81 7.78 -8.43 4.00
CA VAL A 81 7.64 -9.30 5.17
C VAL A 81 8.11 -8.52 6.39
N VAL A 82 7.26 -8.45 7.42
CA VAL A 82 7.55 -7.84 8.72
C VAL A 82 7.83 -8.98 9.69
N ARG A 83 9.05 -9.01 10.23
CA ARG A 83 9.46 -10.03 11.22
C ARG A 83 8.94 -9.69 12.60
#